data_AF-A0A9P0LD34-F1
#
_entry.id   AF-A0A9P0LD34-F1
#
_cell.length_a   1.000
_cell.length_b   1.000
_cell.length_c   1.000
_cell.angle_alpha   90.00
_cell.angle_beta   90.00
_cell.angle_gamma   90.00
#
_symmetry.space_group_name_H-M   'P 1'
#
loop_
_entity.id
_entity.type
_entity.pdbx_description
1 polymer ?
#
loop_
_entity_poly.entity_id
_entity_poly.type
_entity_poly.pdbx_seq_one_letter_code
_entity_poly.pdbx_strand_id
1 'polypeptide(L)'
;MVSPKAVLGICAGVSATLFIGYCIYFDKQRHNDPDFKKKLRQRRRANKAAASSGKRTNTVFPDMKDHEAVQRFFLQEIQLGEELLAAGDLENGVDHLGNAVAVCGQPNDLLQVLQQTLQPNVFHLLIQRLPAVAPRLMKAQNSTSLQDDDVE
;
A
#
# COMPACT_ATOMS: atom_id res chain seq x y z
N MET A 1 23.38 -36.48 -58.59
CA MET A 1 22.25 -35.53 -58.56
C MET A 1 21.50 -35.73 -57.26
N VAL A 2 21.43 -34.69 -56.42
CA VAL A 2 20.80 -34.78 -55.10
C VAL A 2 19.27 -34.74 -55.29
N SER A 3 18.54 -35.65 -54.64
CA SER A 3 17.08 -35.74 -54.80
C SER A 3 16.40 -34.44 -54.33
N PRO A 4 15.40 -33.91 -55.06
CA PRO A 4 14.72 -32.67 -54.67
C PRO A 4 14.07 -32.76 -53.29
N LYS A 5 13.69 -33.96 -52.81
CA LYS A 5 13.18 -34.17 -51.46
C LYS A 5 14.27 -34.01 -50.39
N ALA A 6 15.50 -34.42 -50.69
CA ALA A 6 16.65 -34.24 -49.80
C ALA A 6 17.06 -32.76 -49.72
N VAL A 7 17.01 -32.04 -50.85
CA VAL A 7 17.24 -30.58 -50.88
C VAL A 7 16.18 -29.85 -50.03
N LEU A 8 14.90 -30.21 -50.15
CA LEU A 8 13.83 -29.60 -49.35
C LEU A 8 14.02 -29.84 -47.84
N GLY A 9 14.39 -31.06 -47.45
CA GLY A 9 14.65 -31.41 -46.05
C GLY A 9 15.83 -30.64 -45.45
N ILE A 10 16.90 -30.45 -46.23
CA ILE A 10 18.08 -29.68 -45.80
C ILE A 10 17.71 -28.20 -45.65
N CYS A 11 17.01 -27.61 -46.62
CA CYS A 11 16.59 -26.21 -46.55
C CYS A 11 15.66 -25.94 -45.35
N ALA A 12 14.71 -26.84 -45.07
CA ALA A 12 13.81 -26.72 -43.93
C ALA A 12 14.55 -26.84 -42.58
N GLY A 13 15.55 -27.72 -42.48
CA GLY A 13 16.36 -27.87 -41.27
C GLY A 13 17.22 -26.64 -40.98
N VAL A 14 17.84 -26.06 -42.02
CA VAL A 14 18.70 -24.87 -41.90
C VAL A 14 17.87 -23.62 -41.54
N SER A 15 16.70 -23.44 -42.14
CA SER A 15 15.83 -22.29 -41.83
C SER A 15 15.28 -22.36 -40.41
N ALA A 16 14.88 -23.55 -39.94
CA ALA A 16 14.39 -23.74 -38.57
C ALA A 16 15.48 -23.46 -37.52
N THR A 17 16.71 -23.93 -37.74
CA THR A 17 17.82 -23.69 -36.81
C THR A 17 18.24 -22.23 -36.75
N LEU A 18 18.29 -21.53 -37.89
CA LEU A 18 18.54 -20.09 -37.92
C LEU A 18 17.43 -19.29 -37.22
N PHE A 19 16.17 -19.67 -37.42
CA PHE A 19 15.04 -19.01 -36.76
C PHE A 19 15.07 -19.19 -35.24
N ILE A 20 15.28 -20.43 -34.76
CA ILE A 20 15.38 -20.71 -33.32
C ILE A 20 16.59 -20.00 -32.70
N GLY A 21 17.75 -20.00 -33.38
CA GLY A 21 18.93 -19.27 -32.94
C GLY A 21 18.68 -17.76 -32.82
N TYR A 22 17.96 -17.17 -33.79
CA TYR A 22 17.58 -15.76 -33.76
C TYR A 22 16.60 -15.45 -32.61
N CYS A 23 15.61 -16.31 -32.39
CA CYS A 23 14.67 -16.17 -31.28
C CYS A 23 15.37 -16.19 -29.91
N ILE A 24 16.31 -17.12 -29.69
CA ILE A 24 17.07 -17.22 -28.42
C ILE A 24 17.96 -15.98 -28.22
N TYR A 25 18.62 -15.50 -29.29
CA TYR A 25 19.43 -14.29 -29.22
C TYR A 25 18.60 -13.07 -28.80
N PHE A 26 17.43 -12.89 -29.42
CA PHE A 26 16.57 -11.75 -29.16
C PHE A 26 15.88 -11.81 -27.79
N ASP A 27 15.50 -13.01 -27.33
CA ASP A 27 14.94 -13.20 -25.98
C ASP A 27 15.98 -12.88 -24.88
N LYS A 28 17.24 -13.26 -25.12
CA LYS A 28 18.36 -12.91 -24.24
C LYS A 28 18.70 -11.42 -24.26
N GLN A 29 18.55 -10.75 -25.41
CA GLN A 29 18.67 -9.29 -25.52
C GLN A 29 17.55 -8.58 -24.75
N ARG A 30 16.33 -9.14 -24.75
CA ARG A 30 15.15 -8.58 -24.05
C ARG A 30 15.22 -8.73 -22.53
N HIS A 31 15.84 -9.80 -22.03
CA HIS A 31 15.96 -10.07 -20.59
C HIS A 31 17.14 -9.37 -19.89
N ASN A 32 18.05 -8.75 -20.65
CA ASN A 32 19.26 -8.12 -20.14
C ASN A 32 19.08 -6.66 -19.69
N ASP A 33 17.85 -6.23 -19.37
CA ASP A 33 17.56 -4.86 -18.97
C ASP A 33 18.20 -4.55 -17.59
N PRO A 34 19.34 -3.82 -17.54
CA PRO A 34 20.12 -3.65 -16.31
C PRO A 34 19.39 -2.75 -15.30
N ASP A 35 18.38 -2.03 -15.77
CA ASP A 35 17.59 -1.10 -14.96
C ASP A 35 16.52 -1.79 -14.13
N PHE A 36 16.02 -2.97 -14.50
CA PHE A 36 14.99 -3.64 -13.68
C PHE A 36 15.54 -4.03 -12.31
N LYS A 37 16.75 -4.61 -12.27
CA LYS A 37 17.41 -4.96 -11.00
C LYS A 37 17.77 -3.72 -10.18
N LYS A 38 18.21 -2.63 -10.80
CA LYS A 38 18.49 -1.37 -10.11
C LYS A 38 17.22 -0.74 -9.54
N LYS A 39 16.14 -0.64 -10.33
CA LYS A 39 14.82 -0.16 -9.91
C LYS A 39 14.25 -1.02 -8.79
N LEU A 40 14.42 -2.35 -8.84
CA LEU A 40 13.98 -3.26 -7.78
C LEU A 40 14.79 -3.06 -6.49
N ARG A 41 16.10 -2.87 -6.60
CA ARG A 41 16.98 -2.59 -5.44
C ARG A 41 16.68 -1.23 -4.82
N GLN A 42 16.39 -0.23 -5.66
CA GLN A 42 16.00 1.11 -5.23
C GLN A 42 14.63 1.11 -4.56
N ARG A 43 13.62 0.40 -5.11
CA ARG A 43 12.31 0.21 -4.44
C ARG A 43 12.46 -0.50 -3.10
N ARG A 44 13.27 -1.56 -3.01
CA ARG A 44 13.54 -2.25 -1.74
C ARG A 44 14.24 -1.37 -0.71
N ARG A 45 15.17 -0.51 -1.12
CA ARG A 45 15.82 0.47 -0.23
C ARG A 45 14.85 1.57 0.21
N ALA A 46 14.01 2.06 -0.70
CA ALA A 46 12.98 3.05 -0.38
C ALA A 46 11.94 2.49 0.61
N ASN A 47 11.42 1.27 0.40
CA ASN A 47 10.50 0.64 1.33
C ASN A 47 11.14 0.35 2.69
N LYS A 48 12.41 -0.09 2.73
CA LYS A 48 13.12 -0.26 4.01
C LYS A 48 13.36 1.05 4.74
N ALA A 49 13.71 2.11 4.02
CA ALA A 49 13.89 3.44 4.60
C ALA A 49 12.56 4.04 5.09
N ALA A 50 11.45 3.77 4.38
CA ALA A 50 10.11 4.14 4.81
C ALA A 50 9.66 3.37 6.05
N ALA A 51 9.98 2.07 6.15
CA ALA A 51 9.68 1.26 7.32
C ALA A 51 10.57 1.59 8.54
N SER A 52 11.82 1.99 8.33
CA SER A 52 12.77 2.29 9.42
C SER A 52 12.77 3.74 9.87
N SER A 53 12.36 4.65 8.99
CA SER A 53 12.10 6.03 9.37
C SER A 53 10.73 6.01 10.00
N GLY A 54 10.63 6.09 11.33
CA GLY A 54 9.39 6.34 12.08
C GLY A 54 8.75 7.70 11.77
N LYS A 55 8.74 8.08 10.50
CA LYS A 55 7.97 9.17 9.92
C LYS A 55 6.54 8.67 9.93
N ARG A 56 5.94 8.73 11.13
CA ARG A 56 4.50 8.78 11.32
C ARG A 56 3.96 9.56 10.12
N THR A 57 3.02 8.96 9.39
CA THR A 57 2.31 9.62 8.31
C THR A 57 2.00 11.03 8.82
N ASN A 58 2.56 12.05 8.15
CA ASN A 58 2.30 13.43 8.51
C ASN A 58 0.91 13.73 7.95
N THR A 59 -0.09 13.11 8.56
CA THR A 59 -1.48 13.21 8.16
C THR A 59 -1.92 14.63 8.42
N VAL A 60 -2.20 15.34 7.33
CA VAL A 60 -2.83 16.64 7.38
C VAL A 60 -4.29 16.38 7.65
N PHE A 61 -4.71 16.56 8.91
CA PHE A 61 -6.11 16.45 9.27
C PHE A 61 -6.90 17.58 8.59
N PRO A 62 -8.07 17.29 7.99
CA PRO A 62 -8.94 18.31 7.43
C PRO A 62 -9.46 19.25 8.54
N ASP A 63 -9.92 20.43 8.15
CA ASP A 63 -10.59 21.34 9.07
C ASP A 63 -11.84 20.65 9.65
N MET A 64 -11.90 20.53 10.98
CA MET A 64 -12.96 19.78 11.66
C MET A 64 -14.33 20.46 11.58
N LYS A 65 -14.38 21.70 11.07
CA LYS A 65 -15.62 22.44 10.78
C LYS A 65 -16.33 21.95 9.53
N ASP A 66 -15.61 21.31 8.60
CA ASP A 66 -16.18 20.75 7.39
C ASP A 66 -16.46 19.25 7.57
N HIS A 67 -17.70 18.94 7.94
CA HIS A 67 -18.16 17.57 8.13
C HIS A 67 -18.00 16.70 6.86
N GLU A 68 -18.07 17.30 5.67
CA GLU A 68 -17.92 16.57 4.41
C GLU A 68 -16.45 16.20 4.16
N ALA A 69 -15.52 17.12 4.44
CA ALA A 69 -14.08 16.86 4.36
C ALA A 69 -13.62 15.83 5.41
N VAL A 70 -14.13 15.92 6.64
CA VAL A 70 -13.83 14.94 7.70
C VAL A 70 -14.35 13.55 7.32
N GLN A 71 -15.55 13.45 6.77
CA GLN A 71 -16.12 12.17 6.35
C GLN A 71 -15.35 11.56 5.16
N ARG A 72 -14.92 12.37 4.19
CA ARG A 72 -14.07 11.90 3.08
C ARG A 72 -12.72 11.39 3.57
N PHE A 73 -12.07 12.16 4.44
CA PHE A 73 -10.79 11.78 5.05
C PHE A 73 -10.92 10.47 5.84
N PHE A 74 -11.98 10.36 6.63
CA PHE A 74 -12.30 9.15 7.39
C PHE A 74 -12.41 7.90 6.50
N LEU A 75 -13.24 7.96 5.46
CA LEU A 75 -13.42 6.83 4.53
C LEU A 75 -12.13 6.50 3.79
N GLN A 76 -11.37 7.52 3.40
CA GLN A 76 -10.09 7.35 2.73
C GLN A 76 -9.06 6.65 3.63
N GLU A 77 -8.92 7.07 4.88
CA GLU A 77 -7.97 6.46 5.83
C GLU A 77 -8.37 5.00 6.16
N ILE A 78 -9.67 4.69 6.26
CA ILE A 78 -10.12 3.30 6.43
C ILE A 78 -9.75 2.43 5.22
N GLN A 79 -10.06 2.90 4.01
CA GLN A 79 -9.74 2.15 2.78
C GLN A 79 -8.24 1.90 2.64
N LEU A 80 -7.42 2.93 2.89
CA LEU A 80 -5.96 2.83 2.83
C LEU A 80 -5.43 1.87 3.91
N GLY A 81 -6.01 1.93 5.11
CA GLY A 81 -5.71 1.00 6.20
C GLY A 81 -6.01 -0.44 5.81
N GLU A 82 -7.19 -0.72 5.28
CA GLU A 82 -7.61 -2.06 4.84
C GLU A 82 -6.76 -2.59 3.67
N GLU A 83 -6.42 -1.74 2.69
CA GLU A 83 -5.55 -2.14 1.57
C GLU A 83 -4.15 -2.51 2.05
N LEU A 84 -3.57 -1.73 2.97
CA LEU A 84 -2.27 -2.02 3.56
C LEU A 84 -2.29 -3.30 4.39
N LEU A 85 -3.37 -3.54 5.15
CA LEU A 85 -3.59 -4.79 5.88
C LEU A 85 -3.68 -5.99 4.93
N ALA A 86 -4.42 -5.86 3.82
CA ALA A 86 -4.52 -6.90 2.79
C ALA A 86 -3.18 -7.18 2.09
N ALA A 87 -2.33 -6.15 1.95
CA ALA A 87 -0.97 -6.28 1.44
C ALA A 87 0.02 -6.88 2.46
N GLY A 88 -0.40 -7.10 3.71
CA GLY A 88 0.43 -7.63 4.80
C GLY A 88 1.28 -6.58 5.52
N ASP A 89 1.07 -5.28 5.25
CA ASP A 89 1.73 -4.17 5.93
C ASP A 89 0.91 -3.73 7.15
N LEU A 90 1.09 -4.49 8.23
CA LEU A 90 0.30 -4.34 9.45
C LEU A 90 0.55 -3.02 10.19
N GLU A 91 1.79 -2.52 10.18
CA GLU A 91 2.13 -1.30 10.94
C GLU A 91 1.50 -0.06 10.31
N ASN A 92 1.65 0.11 9.00
CA ASN A 92 1.08 1.27 8.31
C ASN A 92 -0.45 1.18 8.24
N GLY A 93 -1.01 -0.03 8.07
CA GLY A 93 -2.46 -0.22 8.05
C GLY A 93 -3.14 0.18 9.37
N VAL A 94 -2.52 -0.19 10.50
CA VAL A 94 -2.99 0.20 11.83
C VAL A 94 -2.85 1.70 12.08
N ASP A 95 -1.80 2.34 11.57
CA ASP A 95 -1.62 3.79 11.69
C ASP A 95 -2.71 4.58 10.96
N HIS A 96 -3.11 4.17 9.76
CA HIS A 96 -4.20 4.79 9.00
C HIS A 96 -5.56 4.59 9.67
N LEU A 97 -5.85 3.38 10.15
CA LEU A 97 -7.05 3.13 10.96
C LEU A 97 -7.06 3.96 12.24
N GLY A 98 -5.91 4.15 12.89
CA GLY A 98 -5.77 5.03 14.05
C GLY A 98 -6.10 6.49 13.76
N ASN A 99 -5.72 7.00 12.58
CA ASN A 99 -6.08 8.35 12.15
C ASN A 99 -7.58 8.48 11.87
N ALA A 100 -8.21 7.46 11.28
CA ALA A 100 -9.66 7.41 11.07
C ALA A 100 -10.43 7.44 12.40
N VAL A 101 -9.96 6.70 13.41
CA VAL A 101 -10.53 6.74 14.76
C VAL A 101 -10.35 8.12 15.40
N ALA A 102 -9.23 8.80 15.16
CA ALA A 102 -8.95 10.12 15.73
C ALA A 102 -9.88 11.24 15.21
N VAL A 103 -10.43 11.10 14.01
CA VAL A 103 -11.42 12.05 13.45
C VAL A 103 -12.87 11.65 13.75
N CYS A 104 -13.09 10.47 14.33
CA CYS A 104 -14.41 9.97 14.63
C CYS A 104 -14.90 10.56 15.96
N GLY A 105 -16.04 11.28 15.95
CA GLY A 105 -16.64 11.84 17.17
C GLY A 105 -17.14 10.78 18.15
N GLN A 106 -17.37 9.55 17.68
CA GLN A 106 -17.79 8.40 18.48
C GLN A 106 -16.87 7.20 18.19
N PRO A 107 -15.78 7.03 18.97
CA PRO A 107 -14.83 5.95 18.72
C PRO A 107 -15.36 4.56 19.12
N ASN A 108 -16.30 4.47 20.06
CA ASN A 108 -16.83 3.18 20.54
C ASN A 108 -17.64 2.42 19.48
N ASP A 109 -18.55 3.10 18.78
CA ASP A 109 -19.39 2.47 17.76
C ASP A 109 -18.54 2.01 16.56
N LEU A 110 -17.55 2.83 16.18
CA LEU A 110 -16.62 2.46 15.11
C LEU A 110 -15.72 1.29 15.49
N LEU A 111 -15.21 1.25 16.73
CA LEU A 111 -14.41 0.12 17.21
C LEU A 111 -15.21 -1.19 17.19
N GLN A 112 -16.51 -1.14 17.49
CA GLN A 112 -17.38 -2.32 17.45
C GLN A 112 -17.58 -2.84 16.02
N VAL A 113 -17.74 -1.95 15.04
CA VAL A 113 -17.82 -2.34 13.62
C VAL A 113 -16.48 -2.90 13.15
N LEU A 114 -15.36 -2.23 13.46
CA LEU A 114 -14.03 -2.71 13.09
C LEU A 114 -13.67 -4.06 13.73
N GLN A 115 -14.17 -4.34 14.94
CA GLN A 115 -14.01 -5.65 15.58
C GLN A 115 -14.74 -6.76 14.82
N GLN A 116 -15.86 -6.45 14.16
CA GLN A 116 -16.63 -7.42 13.38
C GLN A 116 -16.08 -7.63 11.96
N THR A 117 -15.41 -6.62 11.39
CA THR A 117 -14.89 -6.69 10.01
C THR A 117 -13.43 -7.14 9.93
N LEU A 118 -12.63 -6.90 10.98
CA LEU A 118 -11.20 -7.23 11.00
C LEU A 118 -10.90 -8.56 11.69
N GLN A 119 -9.80 -9.20 11.27
CA GLN A 119 -9.28 -10.39 11.94
C GLN A 119 -8.79 -10.05 13.37
N PRO A 120 -8.98 -10.93 14.36
CA PRO A 120 -8.68 -10.65 15.77
C PRO A 120 -7.21 -10.29 16.03
N ASN A 121 -6.27 -10.84 15.23
CA ASN A 121 -4.84 -10.53 15.34
C ASN A 121 -4.50 -9.08 14.94
N VAL A 122 -5.23 -8.52 13.96
CA VAL A 122 -5.04 -7.14 13.50
C VAL A 122 -5.68 -6.16 14.47
N PHE A 123 -6.87 -6.49 14.98
CA PHE A 123 -7.56 -5.69 15.99
C PHE A 123 -6.75 -5.57 17.29
N HIS A 124 -6.09 -6.64 17.73
CA HIS A 124 -5.23 -6.58 18.91
C HIS A 124 -4.02 -5.66 18.71
N LEU A 125 -3.42 -5.67 17.51
CA LEU A 125 -2.33 -4.76 17.17
C LEU A 125 -2.81 -3.30 17.12
N LEU A 126 -4.02 -3.06 16.62
CA LEU A 126 -4.69 -1.76 16.65
C LEU A 126 -4.85 -1.26 18.09
N ILE A 127 -5.43 -2.05 18.99
CA ILE A 127 -5.62 -1.73 20.41
C ILE A 127 -4.27 -1.47 21.10
N GLN A 128 -3.22 -2.22 20.78
CA GLN A 128 -1.89 -2.02 21.36
C GLN A 128 -1.22 -0.72 20.89
N ARG A 129 -1.55 -0.23 19.68
CA ARG A 129 -1.02 1.02 19.11
C ARG A 129 -1.90 2.24 19.42
N LEU A 130 -3.17 2.04 19.79
CA LEU A 130 -4.09 3.10 20.22
C LEU A 130 -3.50 4.03 21.31
N PRO A 131 -2.82 3.55 22.38
CA PRO A 131 -2.21 4.41 23.40
C PRO A 131 -1.16 5.39 22.86
N ALA A 132 -0.50 5.07 21.74
CA ALA A 132 0.41 5.99 21.06
C ALA A 132 -0.32 7.10 20.28
N VAL A 133 -1.60 6.87 19.96
CA VAL A 133 -2.51 7.81 19.28
C VAL A 133 -3.39 8.58 20.28
N ALA A 134 -3.60 8.05 21.50
CA ALA A 134 -4.36 8.67 22.58
C ALA A 134 -4.00 10.15 22.88
N PRO A 135 -2.71 10.57 22.97
CA PRO A 135 -2.38 11.98 23.16
C PRO A 135 -2.74 12.87 21.96
N ARG A 136 -2.88 12.32 20.74
CA ARG A 136 -3.40 13.04 19.56
C ARG A 136 -4.92 13.16 19.59
N LEU A 137 -5.59 12.11 20.07
CA LEU A 137 -7.03 12.04 20.31
C LEU A 137 -7.48 13.10 21.34
N MET A 138 -6.77 13.18 22.48
CA MET A 138 -7.04 14.23 23.46
C MET A 138 -6.71 15.63 22.94
N LYS A 139 -5.64 15.80 22.15
CA LYS A 139 -5.30 17.11 21.56
C LYS A 139 -6.35 17.57 20.53
N ALA A 140 -6.92 16.65 19.74
CA ALA A 140 -8.00 16.93 18.81
C ALA A 140 -9.34 17.20 19.54
N GLN A 141 -9.67 16.43 20.59
CA GLN A 141 -10.85 16.68 21.43
C GLN A 141 -10.75 17.99 22.23
N ASN A 142 -9.56 18.35 22.71
CA ASN A 142 -9.38 19.56 23.54
C ASN A 142 -9.42 20.85 22.71
N SER A 143 -9.21 20.78 21.38
CA SER A 143 -9.55 21.89 20.47
C SER A 143 -11.05 22.02 20.25
N THR A 144 -11.82 20.93 20.33
CA THR A 144 -13.28 20.95 20.21
C THR A 144 -13.94 21.44 21.51
N SER A 145 -13.44 21.02 22.67
CA SER A 145 -14.03 21.39 23.97
C SER A 145 -13.81 22.84 24.40
N LEU A 146 -12.93 23.60 23.74
CA LEU A 146 -12.66 25.01 24.07
C LEU A 146 -13.45 26.00 23.20
N GLN A 147 -14.30 25.53 22.27
CA GLN A 147 -15.07 26.40 21.38
C GLN A 147 -16.59 26.37 21.61
N ASP A 148 -17.09 25.55 22.54
CA ASP A 148 -18.52 25.50 22.89
C ASP A 148 -18.92 26.41 24.08
N ASP A 149 -17.96 27.13 24.70
CA ASP A 149 -18.22 28.02 25.85
C ASP A 149 -18.27 29.53 25.50
N ASP A 150 -18.24 29.91 24.21
CA ASP A 150 -18.16 31.34 23.79
C ASP A 150 -19.28 31.76 22.82
N VAL A 151 -20.51 31.30 23.09
CA VAL A 151 -21.73 31.89 22.54
C VAL A 151 -22.77 32.05 23.66
N GLU A 152 -22.68 33.19 24.35
CA GLU A 152 -23.77 33.78 25.14
C GLU A 152 -24.96 34.18 24.25
#